data_AF-A0A7J4XI80-F1
#
_entry.id   AF-A0A7J4XI80-F1
#
_cell.length_a   1.000
_cell.length_b   1.000
_cell.length_c   1.000
_cell.angle_alpha   90.00
_cell.angle_beta   90.00
_cell.angle_gamma   90.00
#
_symmetry.space_group_name_H-M   'P 1'
#
loop_
_entity.id
_entity.type
_entity.pdbx_description
1 polymer ?
#
loop_
_entity_poly.entity_id
_entity_poly.type
_entity_poly.pdbx_seq_one_letter_code
_entity_poly.pdbx_strand_id
1 'polypeptide(L)'
;MARQDINMDATCGEVNLTDNLTSKTIYPFKYLGELLEMDNDHYCYGEITVPVDFESMNVVSHEIRLFIPYTPEYKFLKVRFVLDTGNDNRQYIVNRSNNSHWFIVRQEEGNIRLSEYGKLNGNGIFTLVLRQGELYLYSGAESDFIIKPSLIQNKTFLLKSLTGSLYQYPTTGVGLISYLHGSFETSGLSAKLLQEFEADGMVINNAYMNSQTGELVLDVTEKENG
;
A
#
# COMPACT_ATOMS: atom_id res chain seq x y z
N MET A 1 -7.76 26.25 4.44
CA MET A 1 -7.81 24.88 3.86
C MET A 1 -7.67 23.89 5.00
N ALA A 2 -8.51 22.85 5.07
CA ALA A 2 -8.50 21.94 6.22
C ALA A 2 -7.19 21.15 6.31
N ARG A 3 -6.69 20.90 7.52
CA ARG A 3 -5.47 20.09 7.71
C ARG A 3 -5.73 18.68 7.17
N GLN A 4 -4.74 18.15 6.44
CA GLN A 4 -4.79 16.79 5.93
C GLN A 4 -3.74 15.95 6.62
N ASP A 5 -4.10 14.72 7.00
CA ASP A 5 -3.18 13.74 7.59
C ASP A 5 -3.40 12.36 6.96
N ILE A 6 -2.55 11.40 7.33
CA ILE A 6 -2.69 9.99 6.98
C ILE A 6 -4.03 9.49 7.51
N ASN A 7 -4.84 8.94 6.62
CA ASN A 7 -6.14 8.42 6.95
C ASN A 7 -6.01 7.13 7.77
N MET A 8 -6.26 7.20 9.06
CA MET A 8 -6.43 6.07 9.97
C MET A 8 -7.86 5.98 10.48
N ASP A 9 -8.30 4.76 10.78
CA ASP A 9 -9.44 4.52 11.65
C ASP A 9 -9.03 4.84 13.09
N ALA A 10 -9.54 5.95 13.62
CA ALA A 10 -9.22 6.40 14.97
C ALA A 10 -9.79 5.50 16.08
N THR A 11 -10.66 4.54 15.74
CA THR A 11 -11.22 3.55 16.67
C THR A 11 -10.23 2.42 16.89
N CYS A 12 -9.77 1.82 15.80
CA CYS A 12 -8.92 0.62 15.79
C CYS A 12 -7.41 0.94 15.70
N GLY A 13 -7.04 2.14 15.27
CA GLY A 13 -5.65 2.56 15.05
C GLY A 13 -5.06 2.04 13.73
N GLU A 14 -5.88 1.48 12.84
CA GLU A 14 -5.45 0.96 11.55
C GLU A 14 -5.34 2.07 10.50
N VAL A 15 -4.30 1.99 9.66
CA VAL A 15 -4.10 2.95 8.58
C VAL A 15 -4.78 2.45 7.31
N ASN A 16 -5.52 3.34 6.65
CA ASN A 16 -6.13 3.06 5.36
C ASN A 16 -5.10 3.27 4.25
N LEU A 17 -4.96 2.24 3.42
CA LEU A 17 -4.08 2.26 2.25
C LEU A 17 -4.92 2.26 0.97
N THR A 18 -4.38 2.85 -0.08
CA THR A 18 -4.88 2.69 -1.45
C THR A 18 -3.93 1.82 -2.23
N ASP A 19 -4.50 0.90 -3.00
CA ASP A 19 -3.76 0.20 -4.04
C ASP A 19 -3.77 1.07 -5.31
N ASN A 20 -2.70 1.85 -5.52
CA ASN A 20 -2.57 2.69 -6.71
C ASN A 20 -2.13 1.82 -7.90
N LEU A 21 -3.11 1.25 -8.60
CA LEU A 21 -2.91 0.37 -9.76
C LEU A 21 -2.97 1.09 -11.11
N THR A 22 -3.30 2.38 -11.15
CA THR A 22 -3.96 3.00 -12.31
C THR A 22 -3.06 3.61 -13.38
N SER A 23 -1.72 3.67 -13.22
CA SER A 23 -0.85 4.37 -14.19
C SER A 23 0.28 3.53 -14.81
N LYS A 24 0.45 2.26 -14.42
CA LYS A 24 1.57 1.43 -14.89
C LYS A 24 1.12 0.39 -15.92
N THR A 25 1.88 0.29 -17.02
CA THR A 25 1.67 -0.71 -18.08
C THR A 25 1.85 -2.12 -17.55
N ILE A 26 0.89 -3.00 -17.83
CA ILE A 26 0.98 -4.44 -17.53
C ILE A 26 1.41 -5.16 -18.81
N TYR A 27 2.56 -5.82 -18.75
CA TYR A 27 3.10 -6.59 -19.86
C TYR A 27 2.45 -7.97 -19.95
N PRO A 28 2.06 -8.43 -21.16
CA PRO A 28 1.49 -9.75 -21.35
C PRO A 28 2.49 -10.86 -20.99
N PHE A 29 2.05 -11.78 -20.12
CA PHE A 29 2.78 -12.98 -19.76
C PHE A 29 2.11 -14.21 -20.35
N LYS A 30 2.91 -15.10 -20.93
CA LYS A 30 2.47 -16.39 -21.44
C LYS A 30 3.24 -17.51 -20.74
N TYR A 31 2.52 -18.35 -20.01
CA TYR A 31 3.09 -19.57 -19.44
C TYR A 31 3.33 -20.61 -20.55
N LEU A 32 4.54 -21.18 -20.61
CA LEU A 32 4.91 -22.24 -21.55
C LEU A 32 4.96 -23.62 -20.89
N GLY A 33 5.18 -23.68 -19.56
CA GLY A 33 5.32 -24.95 -18.86
C GLY A 33 6.65 -25.60 -19.15
N GLU A 34 6.63 -26.77 -19.78
CA GLU A 34 7.81 -27.57 -20.12
C GLU A 34 8.23 -27.34 -21.58
N LEU A 35 9.54 -27.38 -21.84
CA LEU A 35 10.10 -27.18 -23.18
C LEU A 35 11.00 -28.36 -23.57
N LEU A 36 10.97 -28.75 -24.84
CA LEU A 36 11.86 -29.79 -25.39
C LEU A 36 13.32 -29.38 -25.20
N GLU A 37 14.15 -30.35 -24.80
CA GLU A 37 15.60 -30.18 -24.59
C GLU A 37 16.00 -29.17 -23.51
N MET A 38 15.05 -28.78 -22.65
CA MET A 38 15.28 -27.89 -21.51
C MET A 38 15.21 -28.66 -20.18
N ASP A 39 15.77 -28.06 -19.12
CA ASP A 39 15.66 -28.58 -17.76
C ASP A 39 14.24 -28.35 -17.24
N ASN A 40 13.38 -29.36 -17.42
CA ASN A 40 12.00 -29.36 -16.97
C ASN A 40 11.83 -29.93 -15.55
N ASP A 41 12.89 -30.52 -14.98
CA ASP A 41 12.84 -31.07 -13.62
C ASP A 41 12.85 -29.94 -12.58
N HIS A 42 13.63 -28.89 -12.83
CA HIS A 42 13.80 -27.77 -11.90
C HIS A 42 13.08 -26.49 -12.32
N TYR A 43 12.79 -26.32 -13.62
CA TYR A 43 12.26 -25.07 -14.15
C TYR A 43 10.98 -25.25 -14.96
N CYS A 44 10.11 -24.24 -14.86
CA CYS A 44 9.08 -23.95 -15.84
C CYS A 44 9.47 -22.70 -16.64
N TYR A 45 8.91 -22.59 -17.83
CA TYR A 45 9.25 -21.55 -18.78
C TYR A 45 8.06 -20.62 -19.05
N GLY A 46 8.36 -19.34 -19.31
CA GLY A 46 7.38 -18.34 -19.70
C GLY A 46 7.94 -17.30 -20.68
N GLU A 47 7.05 -16.56 -21.32
CA GLU A 47 7.38 -15.46 -22.21
C GLU A 47 6.72 -14.17 -21.71
N ILE A 48 7.45 -13.06 -21.80
CA ILE A 48 6.91 -11.72 -21.58
C ILE A 48 7.04 -10.95 -22.89
N THR A 49 5.95 -10.35 -23.35
CA THR A 49 5.98 -9.49 -24.55
C THR A 49 6.30 -8.07 -24.15
N VAL A 50 7.31 -7.47 -24.77
CA VAL A 50 7.79 -6.10 -24.49
C VAL A 50 7.92 -5.31 -25.81
N PRO A 51 7.83 -3.98 -25.80
CA PRO A 51 7.93 -3.18 -27.02
C PRO A 51 9.35 -3.21 -27.61
N VAL A 52 9.49 -2.86 -28.90
CA VAL A 52 10.76 -2.93 -29.64
C VAL A 52 11.86 -2.03 -29.04
N ASP A 53 11.45 -0.91 -28.43
CA ASP A 53 12.33 0.07 -27.79
C ASP A 53 12.68 -0.29 -26.34
N PHE A 54 12.26 -1.45 -25.84
CA PHE A 54 12.46 -1.88 -24.46
C PHE A 54 13.94 -1.87 -24.02
N GLU A 55 14.88 -2.30 -24.87
CA GLU A 55 16.32 -2.24 -24.52
C GLU A 55 16.88 -0.80 -24.48
N SER A 56 16.23 0.13 -25.17
CA SER A 56 16.65 1.53 -25.27
C SER A 56 15.98 2.45 -24.24
N MET A 57 14.90 1.99 -23.58
CA MET A 57 14.25 2.65 -22.46
C MET A 57 15.16 2.58 -21.22
N ASN A 58 16.16 3.46 -21.21
CA ASN A 58 17.24 3.53 -20.22
C ASN A 58 16.75 4.13 -18.88
N VAL A 59 15.78 3.47 -18.24
CA VAL A 59 15.38 3.75 -16.85
C VAL A 59 16.17 2.79 -15.97
N VAL A 60 16.84 3.34 -14.97
CA VAL A 60 17.87 2.76 -14.08
C VAL A 60 17.46 1.45 -13.37
N SER A 61 16.21 1.03 -13.50
CA SER A 61 15.70 -0.30 -13.17
C SER A 61 14.53 -0.61 -14.12
N HIS A 62 14.68 -1.56 -15.04
CA HIS A 62 13.57 -2.00 -15.87
C HIS A 62 12.58 -2.78 -15.00
N GLU A 63 11.59 -2.05 -14.47
CA GLU A 63 10.45 -2.62 -13.76
C GLU A 63 9.42 -3.12 -14.78
N ILE A 64 9.14 -4.41 -14.73
CA ILE A 64 8.20 -5.09 -15.62
C ILE A 64 7.06 -5.57 -14.76
N ARG A 65 5.91 -4.90 -14.86
CA ARG A 65 4.70 -5.33 -14.18
C ARG A 65 3.96 -6.33 -15.07
N LEU A 66 3.55 -7.46 -14.50
CA LEU A 66 2.78 -8.47 -15.22
C LEU A 66 1.79 -9.19 -14.31
N PHE A 67 0.85 -9.88 -14.95
CA PHE A 67 -0.04 -10.82 -14.30
C PHE A 67 0.47 -12.25 -14.52
N ILE A 68 0.79 -12.96 -13.43
CA ILE A 68 1.15 -14.38 -13.47
C ILE A 68 0.01 -15.16 -12.80
N PRO A 69 -0.73 -16.01 -13.54
CA PRO A 69 -1.77 -16.83 -12.93
C PRO A 69 -1.16 -17.82 -11.94
N TYR A 70 -1.90 -18.10 -10.86
CA TYR A 70 -1.48 -19.10 -9.89
C TYR A 70 -1.25 -20.45 -10.58
N THR A 71 -0.03 -20.95 -10.45
CA THR A 71 0.41 -22.20 -11.06
C THR A 71 0.98 -23.09 -9.95
N PRO A 72 0.33 -24.21 -9.60
CA PRO A 72 0.69 -25.05 -8.46
C PRO A 72 1.90 -25.96 -8.76
N GLU A 73 2.96 -25.38 -9.32
CA GLU A 73 4.19 -26.09 -9.70
C GLU A 73 5.31 -25.81 -8.70
N TYR A 74 5.92 -26.87 -8.16
CA TYR A 74 7.06 -26.76 -7.26
C TYR A 74 8.39 -26.63 -8.03
N LYS A 75 8.40 -25.73 -9.02
CA LYS A 75 9.52 -25.48 -9.93
C LYS A 75 9.84 -23.97 -9.96
N PHE A 76 11.06 -23.62 -10.34
CA PHE A 76 11.48 -22.23 -10.53
C PHE A 76 11.00 -21.70 -11.88
N LEU A 77 10.85 -20.39 -12.03
CA LEU A 77 10.44 -19.78 -13.29
C LEU A 77 11.65 -19.23 -14.05
N LYS A 78 11.77 -19.61 -15.32
CA LYS A 78 12.63 -18.95 -16.31
C LYS A 78 11.77 -18.22 -17.34
N VAL A 79 12.16 -17.00 -17.67
CA VAL A 79 11.38 -16.15 -18.57
C VAL A 79 12.27 -15.62 -19.68
N ARG A 80 11.72 -15.46 -20.87
CA ARG A 80 12.35 -14.75 -21.98
C ARG A 80 11.50 -13.57 -22.42
N PHE A 81 12.14 -12.54 -22.92
CA PHE A 81 11.45 -11.36 -23.47
C PHE A 81 11.33 -11.49 -24.98
N VAL A 82 10.12 -11.25 -25.49
CA VAL A 82 9.78 -11.23 -26.91
C VAL A 82 9.48 -9.80 -27.31
N LEU A 83 10.18 -9.28 -28.33
CA LEU A 83 9.92 -7.96 -28.87
C LEU A 83 8.65 -7.97 -29.72
N ASP A 84 7.72 -7.07 -29.42
CA ASP A 84 6.49 -6.85 -30.19
C ASP A 84 6.79 -6.02 -31.44
N THR A 85 7.19 -6.70 -32.52
CA THR A 85 7.54 -6.07 -33.80
C THR A 85 6.35 -5.92 -34.74
N GLY A 86 5.13 -6.32 -34.33
CA GLY A 86 3.92 -6.31 -35.18
C GLY A 86 3.93 -7.28 -36.36
N ASN A 87 5.03 -8.00 -36.59
CA ASN A 87 5.21 -9.02 -37.62
C ASN A 87 5.36 -10.41 -36.96
N ASP A 88 5.18 -11.48 -37.73
CA ASP A 88 5.36 -12.88 -37.23
C ASP A 88 6.83 -13.25 -36.91
N ASN A 89 7.75 -12.29 -37.08
CA ASN A 89 9.16 -12.45 -36.73
C ASN A 89 9.38 -12.16 -35.24
N ARG A 90 9.42 -13.24 -34.45
CA ARG A 90 9.75 -13.16 -33.02
C ARG A 90 11.23 -12.90 -32.81
N GLN A 91 11.53 -11.77 -32.17
CA GLN A 91 12.89 -11.45 -31.73
C GLN A 91 12.97 -11.55 -30.21
N TYR A 92 14.10 -12.05 -29.72
CA TYR A 92 14.32 -12.30 -28.29
C TYR A 92 15.45 -11.45 -27.75
N ILE A 93 15.27 -10.90 -26.56
CA ILE A 93 16.33 -10.18 -25.84
C ILE A 93 17.39 -11.16 -25.36
N VAL A 94 18.66 -10.79 -25.48
CA VAL A 94 19.80 -11.57 -25.00
C VAL A 94 20.20 -11.10 -23.61
N ASN A 95 20.26 -12.03 -22.67
CA ASN A 95 20.82 -11.80 -21.35
C ASN A 95 22.34 -11.60 -21.45
N ARG A 96 22.78 -10.37 -21.21
CA ARG A 96 24.21 -9.99 -21.33
C ARG A 96 25.13 -10.70 -20.33
N SER A 97 24.60 -11.24 -19.24
CA SER A 97 25.40 -11.92 -18.22
C SER A 97 25.82 -13.34 -18.63
N ASN A 98 25.02 -14.03 -19.46
CA ASN A 98 25.27 -15.43 -19.82
C ASN A 98 25.05 -15.75 -21.32
N ASN A 99 24.78 -14.74 -22.14
CA ASN A 99 24.45 -14.85 -23.57
C ASN A 99 23.26 -15.78 -23.90
N SER A 100 22.41 -16.07 -22.92
CA SER A 100 21.18 -16.84 -23.09
C SER A 100 19.99 -15.92 -23.38
N HIS A 101 18.91 -16.46 -23.94
CA HIS A 101 17.63 -15.74 -24.04
C HIS A 101 16.78 -15.86 -22.76
N TRP A 102 17.25 -16.64 -21.78
CA TRP A 102 16.50 -16.96 -20.57
C TRP A 102 17.03 -16.21 -19.35
N PHE A 103 16.10 -15.69 -18.57
CA PHE A 103 16.32 -14.99 -17.31
C PHE A 103 15.67 -15.79 -16.18
N ILE A 104 16.41 -16.03 -15.11
CA ILE A 104 15.91 -16.75 -13.93
C ILE A 104 15.19 -15.75 -13.04
N VAL A 105 14.00 -16.12 -12.55
CA VAL A 105 13.24 -15.33 -11.58
C VAL A 105 13.60 -15.77 -10.16
N ARG A 106 13.93 -14.80 -9.30
CA ARG A 106 14.34 -14.98 -7.91
C ARG A 106 13.68 -13.96 -6.99
N GLN A 107 13.81 -14.18 -5.69
CA GLN A 107 13.44 -13.22 -4.65
C GLN A 107 14.73 -12.66 -4.01
N GLU A 108 14.68 -11.50 -3.36
CA GLU A 108 15.86 -10.95 -2.66
C GLU A 108 16.35 -11.86 -1.53
N GLU A 109 15.42 -12.48 -0.80
CA GLU A 109 15.71 -13.38 0.33
C GLU A 109 16.09 -14.82 -0.10
N GLY A 110 16.10 -15.11 -1.41
CA GLY A 110 16.49 -16.41 -1.94
C GLY A 110 15.70 -16.86 -3.17
N ASN A 111 15.59 -18.18 -3.33
CA ASN A 111 14.86 -18.76 -4.46
C ASN A 111 13.38 -18.93 -4.13
N ILE A 112 12.52 -18.64 -5.10
CA ILE A 112 11.05 -18.73 -4.97
C ILE A 112 10.47 -19.66 -6.03
N ARG A 113 9.66 -20.64 -5.63
CA ARG A 113 8.96 -21.54 -6.57
C ARG A 113 7.65 -20.93 -7.04
N LEU A 114 7.16 -21.33 -8.21
CA LEU A 114 5.89 -20.85 -8.79
C LEU A 114 4.70 -20.99 -7.82
N SER A 115 4.61 -22.12 -7.12
CA SER A 115 3.57 -22.35 -6.10
C SER A 115 3.59 -21.33 -4.95
N GLU A 116 4.71 -20.66 -4.71
CA GLU A 116 4.90 -19.72 -3.60
C GLU A 116 4.59 -18.26 -3.96
N TYR A 117 4.33 -17.96 -5.24
CA TYR A 117 4.11 -16.57 -5.70
C TYR A 117 2.90 -15.92 -5.03
N GLY A 118 1.87 -16.71 -4.70
CA GLY A 118 0.70 -16.24 -3.96
C GLY A 118 1.01 -15.68 -2.57
N LYS A 119 2.15 -16.04 -1.96
CA LYS A 119 2.62 -15.45 -0.69
C LYS A 119 2.99 -13.97 -0.84
N LEU A 120 3.45 -13.56 -2.03
CA LEU A 120 3.82 -12.18 -2.33
C LEU A 120 2.61 -11.35 -2.77
N ASN A 121 1.76 -11.91 -3.62
CA ASN A 121 0.56 -11.23 -4.09
C ASN A 121 -0.53 -12.26 -4.46
N GLY A 122 -1.62 -12.29 -3.68
CA GLY A 122 -2.74 -13.19 -3.90
C GLY A 122 -3.55 -12.88 -5.17
N ASN A 123 -3.45 -11.66 -5.70
CA ASN A 123 -4.15 -11.23 -6.90
C ASN A 123 -3.37 -11.56 -8.19
N GLY A 124 -2.17 -12.15 -8.10
CA GLY A 124 -1.36 -12.55 -9.25
C GLY A 124 -0.64 -11.39 -9.95
N ILE A 125 -0.63 -10.19 -9.36
CA ILE A 125 0.05 -9.01 -9.92
C ILE A 125 1.45 -8.93 -9.35
N PHE A 126 2.46 -8.94 -10.21
CA PHE A 126 3.87 -8.95 -9.82
C PHE A 126 4.68 -7.90 -10.57
N THR A 127 5.77 -7.45 -9.97
CA THR A 127 6.79 -6.61 -10.61
C THR A 127 8.09 -7.39 -10.66
N LEU A 128 8.66 -7.54 -11.85
CA LEU A 128 10.01 -8.08 -12.06
C LEU A 128 10.99 -6.95 -12.29
N VAL A 129 12.12 -6.98 -11.59
CA VAL A 129 13.20 -6.00 -11.75
C VAL A 129 14.45 -6.70 -12.25
N LEU A 130 14.94 -6.29 -13.43
CA LEU A 130 16.17 -6.84 -13.99
C LEU A 130 17.39 -6.27 -13.26
N ARG A 131 18.18 -7.13 -12.62
CA ARG A 131 19.46 -6.77 -11.96
C ARG A 131 20.51 -7.82 -12.29
N GLN A 132 21.65 -7.39 -12.84
CA GLN A 132 22.82 -8.25 -13.14
C GLN A 132 22.51 -9.52 -13.96
N GLY A 133 21.47 -9.51 -14.79
CA GLY A 133 21.06 -10.65 -15.63
C GLY A 133 20.08 -11.63 -14.95
N GLU A 134 19.58 -11.30 -13.76
CA GLU A 134 18.53 -12.03 -13.06
C GLU A 134 17.30 -11.13 -12.86
N LEU A 135 16.12 -11.75 -12.74
CA LEU A 135 14.86 -11.03 -12.51
C LEU A 135 14.42 -11.20 -11.06
N TYR A 136 14.33 -10.09 -10.34
CA TYR A 136 13.87 -10.09 -8.95
C TYR A 136 12.37 -9.84 -8.88
N LEU A 137 11.65 -10.74 -8.21
CA LEU A 137 10.21 -10.74 -8.06
C LEU A 137 9.78 -9.96 -6.82
N TYR A 138 8.86 -9.03 -7.02
CA TYR A 138 8.20 -8.25 -5.98
C TYR A 138 6.68 -8.29 -6.18
N SER A 139 5.94 -7.96 -5.12
CA SER A 139 4.51 -7.69 -5.25
C SER A 139 4.28 -6.54 -6.22
N GLY A 140 3.31 -6.70 -7.11
CA GLY A 140 2.89 -5.62 -8.02
C GLY A 140 1.86 -4.68 -7.40
N ALA A 141 1.42 -4.94 -6.17
CA ALA A 141 0.61 -4.00 -5.41
C ALA A 141 1.49 -2.87 -4.88
N GLU A 142 1.15 -1.64 -5.25
CA GLU A 142 1.69 -0.44 -4.64
C GLU A 142 0.67 0.07 -3.65
N SER A 143 0.98 -0.12 -2.36
CA SER A 143 0.18 0.44 -1.29
C SER A 143 0.74 1.81 -0.94
N ASP A 144 -0.13 2.81 -0.99
CA ASP A 144 0.18 4.19 -0.58
C ASP A 144 -0.76 4.63 0.54
N PHE A 145 -0.31 5.59 1.35
CA PHE A 145 -1.10 6.16 2.42
C PHE A 145 -2.19 7.07 1.84
N ILE A 146 -3.44 6.82 2.22
CA ILE A 146 -4.52 7.72 1.85
C ILE A 146 -4.41 8.98 2.68
N ILE A 147 -4.39 10.15 2.05
CA ILE A 147 -4.43 11.44 2.74
C ILE A 147 -5.87 11.97 2.74
N LYS A 148 -6.41 12.30 3.93
CA LYS A 148 -7.77 12.84 4.10
C LYS A 148 -7.79 13.99 5.11
N PRO A 149 -8.87 14.81 5.15
CA PRO A 149 -9.06 15.80 6.20
C PRO A 149 -8.99 15.15 7.59
N SER A 150 -8.22 15.75 8.50
CA SER A 150 -7.88 15.13 9.78
C SER A 150 -8.80 15.48 10.95
N LEU A 151 -9.78 16.35 10.72
CA LEU A 151 -10.79 16.76 11.72
C LEU A 151 -11.33 15.62 12.60
N ILE A 152 -11.75 14.49 12.00
CA ILE A 152 -12.32 13.36 12.75
C ILE A 152 -11.26 12.68 13.63
N GLN A 153 -10.03 12.58 13.14
CA GLN A 153 -8.92 11.97 13.86
C GLN A 153 -8.47 12.86 15.01
N ASN A 154 -8.30 14.17 14.78
CA ASN A 154 -7.97 15.14 15.82
C ASN A 154 -9.03 15.16 16.91
N LYS A 155 -10.32 15.20 16.51
CA LYS A 155 -11.45 15.09 17.46
C LYS A 155 -11.31 13.85 18.33
N THR A 156 -11.17 12.68 17.72
CA THR A 156 -11.08 11.41 18.46
C THR A 156 -9.84 11.36 19.36
N PHE A 157 -8.71 11.87 18.86
CA PHE A 157 -7.46 11.93 19.61
C PHE A 157 -7.56 12.80 20.85
N LEU A 158 -8.07 14.03 20.73
CA LEU A 158 -8.23 14.94 21.88
C LEU A 158 -9.16 14.36 22.95
N LEU A 159 -10.24 13.69 22.52
CA LEU A 159 -11.20 13.06 23.43
C LEU A 159 -10.59 11.87 24.19
N LYS A 160 -9.74 11.07 23.52
CA LYS A 160 -9.06 9.91 24.13
C LYS A 160 -7.82 10.29 24.94
N SER A 161 -7.15 11.38 24.58
CA SER A 161 -5.90 11.80 25.21
C SER A 161 -6.12 12.28 26.64
N LEU A 162 -5.30 11.77 27.55
CA LEU A 162 -5.27 12.21 28.94
C LEU A 162 -4.22 13.32 29.10
N THR A 163 -4.55 14.36 29.84
CA THR A 163 -3.55 15.34 30.28
C THR A 163 -2.41 14.59 31.00
N GLY A 164 -1.18 14.81 30.56
CA GLY A 164 0.04 14.18 31.06
C GLY A 164 0.47 12.93 30.29
N SER A 165 -0.36 12.40 29.37
CA SER A 165 -0.01 11.20 28.59
C SER A 165 0.90 11.48 27.39
N LEU A 166 0.88 12.71 26.88
CA LEU A 166 1.68 13.11 25.72
C LEU A 166 3.00 13.71 26.19
N TYR A 167 4.11 13.04 25.85
CA TYR A 167 5.46 13.43 26.30
C TYR A 167 5.83 14.88 25.90
N GLN A 168 5.57 15.26 24.65
CA GLN A 168 5.93 16.60 24.15
C GLN A 168 4.89 17.67 24.53
N TYR A 169 3.63 17.28 24.68
CA TYR A 169 2.51 18.19 24.96
C TYR A 169 1.69 17.71 26.16
N PRO A 170 2.28 17.70 27.37
CA PRO A 170 1.66 17.09 28.55
C PRO A 170 0.39 17.81 29.01
N THR A 171 0.13 19.03 28.56
CA THR A 171 -1.10 19.77 28.90
C THR A 171 -2.28 19.46 27.97
N THR A 172 -2.03 18.78 26.84
CA THR A 172 -3.02 18.51 25.81
C THR A 172 -3.84 17.26 26.13
N GLY A 173 -5.15 17.35 25.89
CA GLY A 173 -6.10 16.27 26.04
C GLY A 173 -7.27 16.64 26.93
N VAL A 174 -8.44 16.08 26.60
CA VAL A 174 -9.68 16.27 27.37
C VAL A 174 -9.74 15.30 28.55
N GLY A 175 -9.24 14.07 28.35
CA GLY A 175 -9.26 13.03 29.37
C GLY A 175 -10.67 12.63 29.79
N LEU A 176 -11.53 12.24 28.84
CA LEU A 176 -12.93 11.89 29.10
C LEU A 176 -13.12 10.87 30.24
N ILE A 177 -12.14 10.00 30.49
CA ILE A 177 -12.18 9.02 31.59
C ILE A 177 -12.38 9.68 32.96
N SER A 178 -11.85 10.89 33.17
CA SER A 178 -11.98 11.65 34.41
C SER A 178 -13.40 12.18 34.64
N TYR A 179 -14.26 12.11 33.62
CA TYR A 179 -15.61 12.67 33.60
C TYR A 179 -16.70 11.59 33.48
N LEU A 180 -16.36 10.30 33.46
CA LEU A 180 -17.31 9.18 33.25
C LEU A 180 -18.49 9.14 34.24
N HIS A 181 -18.34 9.74 35.41
CA HIS A 181 -19.38 9.79 36.45
C HIS A 181 -19.79 11.22 36.82
N GLY A 182 -19.32 12.22 36.07
CA GLY A 182 -19.68 13.61 36.28
C GLY A 182 -20.93 14.01 35.50
N SER A 183 -21.75 14.90 36.06
CA SER A 183 -22.80 15.56 35.27
C SER A 183 -22.16 16.54 34.29
N PHE A 184 -22.62 16.56 33.04
CA PHE A 184 -22.10 17.45 31.99
C PHE A 184 -22.21 18.93 32.40
N GLU A 185 -23.27 19.29 33.15
CA GLU A 185 -23.53 20.67 33.56
C GLU A 185 -22.66 21.14 34.73
N THR A 186 -22.19 20.24 35.59
CA THR A 186 -21.47 20.60 36.83
C THR A 186 -20.01 20.17 36.86
N SER A 187 -19.60 19.27 35.96
CA SER A 187 -18.25 18.69 35.98
C SER A 187 -17.17 19.57 35.34
N GLY A 188 -17.53 20.65 34.67
CA GLY A 188 -16.58 21.50 33.94
C GLY A 188 -16.06 20.89 32.63
N LEU A 189 -16.61 19.72 32.21
CA LEU A 189 -16.24 19.05 30.96
C LEU A 189 -16.44 19.96 29.74
N SER A 190 -17.55 20.70 29.68
CA SER A 190 -17.84 21.61 28.55
C SER A 190 -16.79 22.70 28.40
N ALA A 191 -16.30 23.26 29.51
CA ALA A 191 -15.25 24.27 29.49
C ALA A 191 -13.91 23.69 29.01
N LYS A 192 -13.57 22.48 29.46
CA LYS A 192 -12.36 21.77 29.03
C LYS A 192 -12.43 21.37 27.55
N LEU A 193 -13.57 20.90 27.07
CA LEU A 193 -13.81 20.59 25.65
C LEU A 193 -13.61 21.84 24.77
N LEU A 194 -14.24 22.96 25.13
CA LEU A 194 -14.08 24.21 24.38
C LEU A 194 -12.62 24.67 24.36
N GLN A 195 -11.93 24.63 25.51
CA GLN A 195 -10.53 25.03 25.63
C GLN A 195 -9.61 24.18 24.74
N GLU A 196 -9.70 22.85 24.80
CA GLU A 196 -8.81 21.96 24.05
C GLU A 196 -9.08 22.03 22.54
N PHE A 197 -10.36 22.07 22.14
CA PHE A 197 -10.70 22.15 20.72
C PHE A 197 -10.35 23.53 20.13
N GLU A 198 -10.58 24.63 20.85
CA GLU A 198 -10.18 25.95 20.39
C GLU A 198 -8.65 26.10 20.28
N ALA A 199 -7.90 25.51 21.22
CA ALA A 199 -6.44 25.49 21.18
C ALA A 199 -5.89 24.75 19.95
N ASP A 200 -6.61 23.74 19.44
CA ASP A 200 -6.28 23.00 18.22
C ASP A 200 -6.95 23.55 16.95
N GLY A 201 -7.55 24.76 17.02
CA GLY A 201 -8.14 25.43 15.87
C GLY A 201 -9.48 24.84 15.41
N MET A 202 -10.19 24.13 16.29
CA MET A 202 -11.52 23.58 16.04
C MET A 202 -12.61 24.36 16.80
N VAL A 203 -13.79 24.45 16.19
CA VAL A 203 -14.98 25.09 16.76
C VAL A 203 -16.05 24.03 17.00
N ILE A 204 -16.50 23.92 18.25
CA ILE A 204 -17.61 23.05 18.63
C ILE A 204 -18.93 23.80 18.37
N ASN A 205 -19.73 23.32 17.42
CA ASN A 205 -21.03 23.90 17.09
C ASN A 205 -22.12 23.40 18.03
N ASN A 206 -22.04 22.12 18.39
CA ASN A 206 -22.98 21.49 19.31
C ASN A 206 -22.32 20.33 20.08
N ALA A 207 -22.68 20.16 21.33
CA ALA A 207 -22.21 19.09 22.20
C ALA A 207 -23.35 18.63 23.11
N TYR A 208 -23.73 17.36 23.06
CA TYR A 208 -24.75 16.82 23.94
C TYR A 208 -24.53 15.32 24.22
N MET A 209 -25.04 14.85 25.35
CA MET A 209 -25.07 13.43 25.68
C MET A 209 -26.35 12.80 25.15
N ASN A 210 -26.24 11.76 24.33
CA ASN A 210 -27.39 10.97 23.91
C ASN A 210 -27.87 10.13 25.11
N SER A 211 -29.06 10.44 25.64
CA SER A 211 -29.62 9.77 26.81
C SER A 211 -30.01 8.30 26.57
N GLN A 212 -30.18 7.89 25.31
CA GLN A 212 -30.54 6.52 24.94
C GLN A 212 -29.31 5.62 24.76
N THR A 213 -28.22 6.16 24.20
CA THR A 213 -26.98 5.39 23.94
C THR A 213 -25.88 5.64 24.98
N GLY A 214 -25.98 6.71 25.76
CA GLY A 214 -24.92 7.16 26.66
C GLY A 214 -23.71 7.76 25.95
N GLU A 215 -23.82 8.05 24.65
CA GLU A 215 -22.72 8.56 23.83
C GLU A 215 -22.66 10.09 23.85
N LEU A 216 -21.45 10.64 23.96
CA LEU A 216 -21.20 12.06 23.77
C LEU A 216 -21.18 12.37 22.27
N VAL A 217 -22.17 13.12 21.79
CA VAL A 217 -22.26 13.59 20.42
C VAL A 217 -21.66 15.00 20.33
N LEU A 218 -20.64 15.13 19.47
CA LEU A 218 -19.91 16.37 19.24
C LEU A 218 -19.92 16.72 17.75
N ASP A 219 -20.55 17.85 17.44
CA ASP A 219 -20.51 18.50 16.12
C ASP A 219 -19.41 19.57 16.13
N VAL A 220 -18.41 19.37 15.28
CA VAL A 220 -17.16 20.12 15.28
C VAL A 220 -16.79 20.49 13.84
N THR A 221 -16.33 21.71 13.66
CA THR A 221 -15.81 22.23 12.38
C THR A 221 -14.43 22.84 12.59
N GLU A 222 -13.57 22.80 11.57
CA GLU A 222 -12.29 23.53 11.63
C GLU A 222 -12.54 25.03 11.50
N LYS A 223 -11.80 25.83 12.25
CA LYS A 223 -11.80 27.28 12.11
C LYS A 223 -11.19 27.58 10.73
N GLU A 224 -11.96 28.17 9.81
CA GLU A 224 -11.40 28.59 8.53
C GLU A 224 -10.34 29.66 8.80
N ASN A 225 -9.07 29.27 8.72
CA ASN A 225 -7.97 30.23 8.65
C ASN A 225 -8.07 30.90 7.26
N GLY A 226 -8.53 32.15 7.26
CA GLY A 226 -8.41 33.05 6.11
C GLY A 226 -6.95 33.31 5.75
#